data_AF-D0MSL8-F1
#
_entry.id   AF-D0MSL8-F1
#
_cell.length_a   1.000
_cell.length_b   1.000
_cell.length_c   1.000
_cell.angle_alpha   90.00
_cell.angle_beta   90.00
_cell.angle_gamma   90.00
#
_symmetry.space_group_name_H-M   'P 1'
#
loop_
_entity.id
_entity.type
_entity.pdbx_description
1 polymer ?
#
loop_
_entity_poly.entity_id
_entity_poly.type
_entity_poly.pdbx_seq_one_letter_code
_entity_poly.pdbx_strand_id
1 'polypeptide(L)' 'MFDSVIVARDRWLKPEGAMFPSHASMFIAPMCNEDNSNKRFAEFSSAMDSWRGFIDNTKVETLILSSFFSSSLL' A
#
# COMPACT_ATOMS: atom_id res chain seq x y z
N MET A 1 11.94 -14.93 3.98
CA MET A 1 11.85 -16.41 4.15
C MET A 1 13.03 -17.11 3.48
N PHE A 2 13.38 -16.78 2.22
CA PHE A 2 14.55 -17.37 1.57
C PHE A 2 15.86 -17.05 2.31
N ASP A 3 16.01 -15.82 2.82
CA ASP A 3 17.21 -15.39 3.56
C ASP A 3 17.55 -16.29 4.75
N SER A 4 16.54 -16.69 5.54
CA SER A 4 16.73 -17.63 6.65
C SER A 4 17.12 -19.04 6.19
N VAL A 5 16.64 -19.47 5.01
CA VAL A 5 17.00 -20.76 4.42
C VAL A 5 18.45 -20.75 3.95
N ILE A 6 18.94 -19.63 3.41
CA ILE A 6 20.35 -19.47 3.04
C ILE A 6 21.25 -19.57 4.28
N VAL A 7 20.91 -18.88 5.37
CA VAL A 7 21.67 -18.99 6.63
C VAL A 7 21.68 -20.42 7.15
N ALA A 8 20.55 -21.13 7.07
CA ALA A 8 20.46 -22.51 7.51
C ALA A 8 21.29 -23.46 6.61
N ARG A 9 21.26 -23.25 5.29
CA ARG A 9 22.07 -23.99 4.31
C ARG A 9 23.54 -23.84 4.63
N ASP A 10 24.02 -22.60 4.77
CA ASP A 10 25.44 -22.31 4.91
C ASP A 10 26.02 -22.80 6.23
N ARG A 11 25.19 -22.91 7.28
CA ARG A 11 25.65 -23.35 8.60
C ARG A 11 25.49 -24.85 8.85
N TRP A 12 24.47 -25.47 8.27
CA TRP A 12 24.03 -26.80 8.72
C TRP A 12 23.91 -27.83 7.59
N LEU A 13 23.95 -27.43 6.32
CA LEU A 13 23.87 -28.38 5.22
C LEU A 13 25.27 -28.99 4.95
N LYS A 14 25.32 -30.31 4.82
CA LYS A 14 26.55 -31.01 4.42
C LYS A 14 26.93 -30.63 2.98
N PRO A 15 28.21 -30.74 2.57
CA PRO A 15 28.63 -30.45 1.20
C PRO A 15 27.82 -31.19 0.12
N GLU A 16 27.49 -32.46 0.36
CA GLU A 16 26.65 -33.30 -0.53
C GLU A 16 25.15 -33.26 -0.17
N GLY A 17 24.71 -32.27 0.62
CA GLY A 17 23.33 -32.13 1.04
C GLY A 17 22.45 -31.54 -0.06
N ALA A 18 21.25 -32.08 -0.23
CA ALA A 18 20.29 -31.57 -1.21
C ALA A 18 19.39 -30.47 -0.64
N MET A 19 19.06 -29.47 -1.47
CA MET A 19 18.04 -28.46 -1.18
C MET A 19 16.71 -28.77 -1.89
N PHE A 20 15.60 -28.51 -1.21
CA PHE A 20 14.25 -28.71 -1.75
C PHE A 20 13.36 -27.47 -1.49
N PRO A 21 12.82 -26.82 -2.54
CA PRO A 21 13.15 -27.01 -3.95
C PRO A 21 14.61 -26.60 -4.23
N SER A 22 15.24 -27.23 -5.21
CA SER A 22 16.63 -26.92 -5.57
C SER A 22 16.76 -25.66 -6.45
N HIS A 23 15.69 -25.32 -7.17
CA HIS A 23 15.68 -24.20 -8.13
C HIS A 23 14.32 -23.49 -8.10
N ALA A 24 14.34 -22.21 -8.43
CA ALA A 24 13.15 -21.39 -8.64
C ALA A 24 13.38 -20.44 -9.82
N SER A 25 12.33 -20.12 -10.56
CA SER A 25 12.37 -19.13 -11.64
C SER A 25 11.08 -18.31 -11.61
N MET A 26 11.22 -17.00 -11.76
CA MET A 26 10.10 -16.07 -11.84
C MET A 26 9.94 -15.62 -13.28
N PHE A 27 8.69 -15.59 -13.74
CA PHE A 27 8.33 -15.16 -15.09
C PHE A 27 7.36 -13.99 -15.02
N ILE A 28 7.40 -13.14 -16.04
CA ILE A 28 6.46 -12.05 -16.24
C ILE A 28 5.85 -12.18 -17.63
N ALA A 29 4.54 -11.98 -17.73
CA ALA A 29 3.79 -12.06 -18.98
C ALA A 29 2.73 -10.94 -19.02
N PRO A 30 2.42 -10.40 -20.21
CA PRO A 30 1.33 -9.45 -20.36
C PRO A 30 -0.01 -10.13 -20.05
N MET A 31 -0.90 -9.42 -19.36
CA MET A 31 -2.24 -9.90 -19.03
C MET A 31 -3.26 -8.79 -19.26
N CYS A 32 -4.42 -9.15 -19.82
CA CYS A 32 -5.58 -8.26 -19.89
C CYS A 32 -6.54 -8.65 -18.75
N ASN A 33 -6.72 -7.77 -17.77
CA ASN A 33 -7.64 -7.96 -16.64
C ASN A 33 -8.42 -6.66 -16.40
N GLU A 34 -9.26 -6.32 -17.37
CA GLU A 34 -9.99 -5.05 -17.41
C GLU A 34 -10.88 -4.88 -16.19
N ASP A 35 -11.63 -5.92 -15.78
CA ASP A 35 -12.51 -5.85 -14.62
C ASP A 35 -11.79 -5.46 -13.33
N ASN A 36 -10.65 -6.11 -13.03
CA ASN A 36 -9.88 -5.75 -11.84
C ASN A 36 -9.24 -4.36 -11.99
N SER A 37 -8.75 -4.01 -13.18
CA SER A 37 -8.17 -2.68 -13.40
C SER A 37 -9.21 -1.56 -13.23
N ASN A 38 -10.43 -1.75 -13.73
CA ASN A 38 -11.55 -0.83 -13.63
C ASN A 38 -12.02 -0.71 -12.17
N LYS A 39 -12.08 -1.83 -11.44
CA LYS A 39 -12.37 -1.82 -9.99
C LYS A 39 -11.35 -1.02 -9.21
N ARG A 40 -10.05 -1.22 -9.46
CA ARG A 40 -8.97 -0.46 -8.79
C ARG A 40 -9.01 1.02 -9.14
N PHE A 41 -9.34 1.34 -10.39
CA PHE A 41 -9.53 2.72 -10.80
C PHE A 41 -10.74 3.38 -10.10
N ALA A 42 -11.86 2.66 -9.98
CA ALA A 42 -13.03 3.16 -9.28
C ALA A 42 -12.77 3.36 -7.77
N GLU A 43 -12.08 2.41 -7.12
CA GLU A 43 -11.63 2.53 -5.72
C GLU A 43 -10.75 3.79 -5.53
N PHE A 44 -9.79 3.99 -6.44
CA PHE A 44 -8.93 5.17 -6.43
C PHE A 44 -9.74 6.47 -6.61
N SER A 45 -10.64 6.52 -7.59
CA SER A 45 -11.47 7.71 -7.84
C SER A 45 -12.32 8.06 -6.61
N SER A 46 -12.97 7.05 -6.01
CA SER A 46 -13.77 7.25 -4.81
C SER A 46 -12.94 7.75 -3.62
N ALA A 47 -11.72 7.25 -3.44
CA ALA A 47 -10.82 7.71 -2.39
C ALA A 47 -10.42 9.18 -2.60
N MET A 48 -10.19 9.60 -3.85
CA MET A 48 -9.85 10.98 -4.18
C MET A 48 -11.01 11.93 -3.95
N ASP A 49 -12.24 11.53 -4.27
CA ASP A 49 -13.43 12.34 -4.00
C ASP A 49 -13.68 12.48 -2.50
N SER A 50 -13.50 11.40 -1.73
CA SER A 50 -13.54 11.45 -0.28
C SER A 50 -12.47 12.39 0.29
N TRP A 51 -11.24 12.36 -0.26
CA TRP A 51 -10.17 13.24 0.17
C TRP A 51 -10.48 14.71 -0.09
N ARG A 52 -11.04 15.03 -1.28
CA ARG A 52 -11.50 16.39 -1.60
C ARG A 52 -12.56 16.86 -0.60
N GLY A 53 -13.56 16.02 -0.34
CA GLY A 53 -14.59 16.31 0.66
C GLY A 53 -14.01 16.55 2.06
N PHE A 54 -13.03 15.75 2.48
CA PHE A 54 -12.32 15.95 3.75
C PHE A 54 -11.62 17.33 3.81
N ILE A 55 -10.91 17.71 2.74
CA ILE A 55 -10.22 19.00 2.68
C ILE A 55 -11.20 20.16 2.77
N ASP A 56 -12.33 20.08 2.07
CA ASP A 56 -13.33 21.15 2.08
C ASP A 56 -14.00 21.28 3.45
N ASN A 57 -14.36 20.17 4.09
CA ASN A 57 -14.90 20.16 5.45
C ASN A 57 -13.92 20.73 6.47
N THR A 58 -12.64 20.33 6.39
CA THR A 58 -11.61 20.79 7.32
C THR A 58 -11.37 22.30 7.19
N LYS A 59 -11.40 22.85 5.96
CA LYS A 59 -11.29 24.30 5.75
C LYS A 59 -12.47 25.04 6.36
N VAL A 60 -13.70 24.55 6.14
CA VAL A 60 -14.91 25.16 6.71
C VAL A 60 -14.85 25.17 8.23
N GLU A 61 -14.53 24.02 8.85
CA GLU A 61 -14.44 23.90 10.31
C GLU A 61 -13.33 24.79 10.89
N THR A 62 -12.15 24.83 10.25
CA THR A 62 -11.03 25.67 10.71
C THR A 62 -11.33 27.16 10.57
N LEU A 63 -12.00 27.57 9.48
CA LEU A 63 -12.41 28.96 9.27
C LEU A 63 -13.51 29.38 10.25
N ILE A 64 -14.50 28.52 10.51
CA ILE A 64 -15.55 28.78 11.51
C ILE A 64 -14.92 28.99 12.89
N LEU A 65 -14.02 28.11 13.32
CA LEU A 65 -13.33 28.25 14.59
C LEU A 65 -12.56 29.58 14.67
N SER A 66 -11.82 29.95 13.63
CA SER A 66 -11.08 31.23 13.61
C SER A 66 -11.99 32.46 13.73
N SER A 67 -13.18 32.43 13.10
CA SER A 67 -14.16 33.52 13.17
C SER A 67 -14.83 33.64 14.54
N PHE A 68 -15.11 32.51 15.19
CA PHE A 68 -15.70 32.47 16.55
C PHE A 68 -14.74 33.03 17.60
N PHE A 69 -13.45 32.68 17.52
CA PHE A 69 -12.43 33.20 18.43
C PHE A 69 -12.20 34.71 18.24
N SER A 70 -12.27 35.22 17.00
CA SER A 70 -12.16 36.67 16.73
C SER A 70 -13.35 37.47 17.26
N SER A 71 -14.56 36.90 17.28
CA SER A 71 -15.77 37.58 17.77
C SER A 71 -15.94 37.52 19.29
N SER A 72 -15.21 36.64 19.98
CA SER A 72 -15.28 36.48 21.45
C SER A 72 -14.20 37.30 22.19
N LEU A 73 -13.30 37.93 21.43
CA LEU A 73 -12.22 38.81 21.92
C LEU A 73 -12.53 40.31 21.74
N LEU A 74 -13.72 40.64 21.23
CA LEU A 74 -14.32 41.98 21.17
C LEU A 74 -15.54 42.02 22.10
#